data_AF-A0A6A1YR66-F1
#
_entry.id   AF-A0A6A1YR66-F1
#
_cell.length_a   1.000
_cell.length_b   1.000
_cell.length_c   1.000
_cell.angle_alpha   90.00
_cell.angle_beta   90.00
_cell.angle_gamma   90.00
#
_symmetry.space_group_name_H-M   'P 1'
#
loop_
_entity.id
_entity.type
_entity.pdbx_description
1 polymer ?
#
loop_
_entity_poly.entity_id
_entity_poly.type
_entity_poly.pdbx_seq_one_letter_code
_entity_poly.pdbx_strand_id
1 'polypeptide(L)'
;GNIKRYKAQQGQSVYQNHRQHCGRKSDFLKKHKFIDYVQRHFFEDGWSLDVCSNRCTAVGEFASSDIVCTRTLYNYVDQGLLDIHNYDLPEKLKRNTKLHRVRKNKKKLGRSIEERPKEINKRNEFGHWECDLVLGHKSKDDEVLL
;
A
#
# COMPACT_ATOMS: atom_id res chain seq x y z
N GLY A 1 0.91 48.27 14.32
CA GLY A 1 0.38 47.85 13.01
C GLY A 1 -0.05 46.39 13.07
N ASN A 2 -1.26 46.07 12.62
CA ASN A 2 -1.78 44.70 12.63
C ASN A 2 -1.09 43.85 11.55
N ILE A 3 -0.05 43.11 11.91
CA ILE A 3 0.61 42.14 11.03
C ILE A 3 -0.27 40.88 10.99
N LYS A 4 -0.91 40.61 9.85
CA LYS A 4 -1.65 39.35 9.64
C LYS A 4 -0.64 38.20 9.50
N ARG A 5 -0.57 37.33 10.51
CA ARG A 5 0.19 36.07 10.45
C ARG A 5 -0.71 34.92 10.02
N TYR A 6 -0.22 34.05 9.14
CA TYR A 6 -0.94 32.84 8.74
C TYR A 6 -1.15 31.92 9.95
N LYS A 7 -2.37 31.42 10.13
CA LYS A 7 -2.74 30.45 11.16
C LYS A 7 -2.94 29.08 10.52
N ALA A 8 -1.94 28.21 10.63
CA ALA A 8 -1.94 26.89 9.98
C ALA A 8 -3.16 26.02 10.35
N GLN A 9 -3.54 25.99 11.63
CA GLN A 9 -4.71 25.25 12.10
C GLN A 9 -6.02 25.73 11.45
N GLN A 10 -6.19 27.06 11.34
CA GLN A 10 -7.37 27.65 10.72
C GLN A 10 -7.39 27.37 9.20
N GLY A 11 -6.24 27.48 8.53
CA GLY A 11 -6.11 27.11 7.13
C GLY A 11 -6.42 25.64 6.86
N GLN A 12 -5.95 24.73 7.72
CA GLN A 12 -6.23 23.30 7.64
C GLN A 12 -7.72 22.99 7.83
N SER A 13 -8.38 23.63 8.81
CA SER A 13 -9.81 23.45 9.06
C SER A 13 -10.65 23.91 7.86
N VAL A 14 -10.35 25.08 7.31
CA VAL A 14 -11.04 25.59 6.11
C VAL A 14 -10.82 24.66 4.91
N TYR A 15 -9.58 24.18 4.71
CA TYR A 15 -9.28 23.22 3.66
C TYR A 15 -10.08 21.92 3.81
N GLN A 16 -10.14 21.36 5.01
CA GLN A 16 -10.91 20.14 5.29
C GLN A 16 -12.40 20.33 5.01
N ASN A 17 -12.98 21.46 5.44
CA ASN A 17 -14.39 21.79 5.16
C ASN A 17 -14.65 21.87 3.65
N HIS A 18 -13.80 22.55 2.88
CA HIS A 18 -13.95 22.58 1.43
C HIS A 18 -13.75 21.20 0.80
N ARG A 19 -12.77 20.42 1.29
CA ARG A 19 -12.48 19.08 0.80
C ARG A 19 -13.66 18.12 0.97
N GLN A 20 -14.45 18.28 2.03
CA GLN A 20 -15.69 17.52 2.24
C GLN A 20 -16.73 17.78 1.15
N HIS A 21 -16.70 18.91 0.45
CA HIS A 21 -17.61 19.22 -0.65
C HIS A 21 -17.06 18.81 -2.01
N CYS A 22 -15.77 18.51 -2.09
CA CYS A 22 -15.13 18.03 -3.31
C CYS A 22 -15.49 16.56 -3.63
N GLY A 23 -15.31 16.20 -4.90
CA GLY A 23 -15.41 14.83 -5.38
C GLY A 23 -16.84 14.28 -5.48
N ARG A 24 -16.96 13.13 -6.14
CA ARG A 24 -18.25 12.42 -6.27
C ARG A 24 -18.67 11.83 -4.93
N LYS A 25 -19.94 12.04 -4.55
CA LYS A 25 -20.54 11.44 -3.35
C LYS A 25 -20.99 10.01 -3.63
N SER A 26 -20.98 9.19 -2.59
CA SER A 26 -21.44 7.79 -2.69
C SER A 26 -22.92 7.76 -3.03
N ASP A 27 -23.30 6.98 -4.04
CA ASP A 27 -24.70 6.72 -4.38
C ASP A 27 -25.28 5.54 -3.55
N PHE A 28 -24.64 5.17 -2.43
CA PHE A 28 -24.98 4.02 -1.58
C PHE A 28 -26.48 3.97 -1.22
N LEU A 29 -27.00 5.05 -0.63
CA LEU A 29 -28.43 5.13 -0.24
C LEU A 29 -29.39 5.09 -1.43
N LYS A 30 -28.99 5.67 -2.57
CA LYS A 30 -29.80 5.65 -3.79
C LYS A 30 -29.92 4.24 -4.36
N LYS A 31 -28.88 3.43 -4.18
CA LYS A 31 -28.74 2.08 -4.73
C LYS A 31 -29.02 0.99 -3.68
N HIS A 32 -29.74 1.31 -2.59
CA HIS A 32 -29.98 0.38 -1.47
C HIS A 32 -30.55 -0.98 -1.91
N LYS A 33 -31.49 -1.02 -2.86
CA LYS A 33 -32.06 -2.29 -3.37
C LYS A 33 -31.01 -3.27 -3.90
N PHE A 34 -30.01 -2.74 -4.61
CA PHE A 34 -28.89 -3.55 -5.09
C PHE A 34 -27.96 -3.95 -3.94
N ILE A 35 -27.77 -3.08 -2.96
CA ILE A 35 -26.97 -3.38 -1.77
C ILE A 35 -27.61 -4.49 -0.93
N ASP A 36 -28.92 -4.42 -0.69
CA ASP A 36 -29.68 -5.44 0.04
C ASP A 36 -29.56 -6.81 -0.65
N TYR A 37 -29.66 -6.82 -1.98
CA TYR A 37 -29.43 -8.02 -2.79
C TYR A 37 -28.03 -8.60 -2.57
N VAL A 38 -26.99 -7.76 -2.59
CA VAL A 38 -25.60 -8.18 -2.39
C VAL A 38 -25.42 -8.76 -0.99
N GLN A 39 -25.92 -8.09 0.05
CA GLN A 39 -25.79 -8.56 1.43
C GLN A 39 -26.50 -9.90 1.64
N ARG A 40 -27.73 -10.03 1.13
CA ARG A 40 -28.50 -11.27 1.23
C ARG A 40 -27.76 -12.44 0.59
N HIS A 41 -27.34 -12.31 -0.68
CA HIS A 41 -26.64 -13.37 -1.39
C HIS A 41 -25.22 -13.66 -0.85
N PHE A 42 -24.56 -12.67 -0.26
CA PHE A 42 -23.27 -12.87 0.39
C PHE A 42 -23.38 -13.80 1.61
N PHE A 43 -24.40 -13.59 2.46
CA PHE A 43 -24.58 -14.40 3.68
C PHE A 43 -25.35 -15.70 3.45
N GLU A 44 -26.39 -15.70 2.62
CA GLU A 44 -27.24 -16.89 2.39
C GLU A 44 -26.57 -17.89 1.43
N ASP A 45 -26.02 -17.41 0.31
CA ASP A 45 -25.49 -18.27 -0.75
C ASP A 45 -23.95 -18.35 -0.76
N GLY A 46 -23.27 -17.58 0.09
CA GLY A 46 -21.81 -17.56 0.16
C GLY A 46 -21.13 -16.96 -1.08
N TRP A 47 -21.81 -16.08 -1.81
CA TRP A 47 -21.25 -15.49 -3.03
C TRP A 47 -20.20 -14.42 -2.72
N SER A 48 -19.21 -14.29 -3.60
CA SER A 48 -18.29 -13.16 -3.56
C SER A 48 -18.94 -11.88 -4.11
N LEU A 49 -18.44 -10.72 -3.69
CA LEU A 49 -18.92 -9.41 -4.19
C LEU A 49 -18.81 -9.29 -5.72
N ASP A 50 -17.79 -9.92 -6.31
CA ASP A 50 -17.61 -9.97 -7.75
C ASP A 50 -18.71 -10.78 -8.44
N VAL A 51 -19.10 -11.93 -7.85
CA VAL A 51 -20.19 -12.75 -8.37
C VAL A 51 -21.51 -11.99 -8.33
N CYS A 52 -21.82 -11.29 -7.23
CA CYS A 52 -23.06 -10.52 -7.13
C CYS A 52 -23.15 -9.44 -8.22
N SER A 53 -22.09 -8.66 -8.45
CA SER A 53 -22.08 -7.59 -9.47
C SER A 53 -22.17 -8.14 -10.90
N ASN A 54 -21.40 -9.20 -11.21
CA ASN A 54 -21.38 -9.80 -12.55
C ASN A 54 -22.69 -10.51 -12.86
N ARG A 55 -23.26 -11.23 -11.89
CA ARG A 55 -24.53 -11.95 -12.05
C ARG A 55 -25.70 -10.99 -12.26
N CYS A 56 -25.81 -9.92 -11.48
CA CYS A 56 -26.85 -8.90 -11.73
C CYS A 56 -26.78 -8.34 -13.15
N THR A 57 -25.57 -8.12 -13.65
CA THR A 57 -25.36 -7.62 -15.02
C THR A 57 -25.77 -8.67 -16.07
N ALA A 58 -25.48 -9.94 -15.82
CA ALA A 58 -25.78 -11.04 -16.74
C ALA A 58 -27.27 -11.42 -16.77
N VAL A 59 -27.94 -11.43 -15.61
CA VAL A 59 -29.36 -11.77 -15.50
C VAL A 59 -30.24 -10.58 -15.92
N GLY A 60 -29.75 -9.34 -15.76
CA GLY A 60 -30.48 -8.13 -16.14
C GLY A 60 -31.63 -7.76 -15.20
N GLU A 61 -31.65 -8.30 -13.97
CA GLU A 61 -32.66 -7.99 -12.94
C GLU A 61 -32.65 -6.52 -12.49
N PHE A 62 -31.51 -5.85 -12.63
CA PHE A 62 -31.33 -4.45 -12.26
C PHE A 62 -30.94 -3.62 -13.48
N ALA A 63 -31.43 -2.38 -13.52
CA ALA A 63 -30.94 -1.41 -14.49
C ALA A 63 -29.45 -1.15 -14.27
N SER A 64 -28.68 -1.00 -15.35
CA SER A 64 -27.24 -0.73 -15.28
C SER A 64 -26.90 0.53 -14.46
N SER A 65 -27.84 1.49 -14.36
CA SER A 65 -27.71 2.68 -13.52
C SER A 65 -27.69 2.38 -12.03
N ASP A 66 -28.36 1.31 -11.60
CA ASP A 66 -28.59 0.96 -10.19
C ASP A 66 -27.53 -0.02 -9.68
N ILE A 67 -26.86 -0.73 -10.59
CA ILE A 67 -25.75 -1.63 -10.27
C ILE A 67 -24.51 -0.82 -9.89
N VAL A 68 -23.75 -1.33 -8.93
CA VAL A 68 -22.46 -0.79 -8.51
C VAL A 68 -21.35 -1.73 -8.97
N CYS A 69 -20.23 -1.16 -9.44
CA CYS A 69 -19.09 -1.96 -9.85
C CYS A 69 -18.40 -2.62 -8.64
N THR A 70 -17.74 -3.75 -8.88
CA THR A 70 -17.08 -4.57 -7.84
C THR A 70 -16.12 -3.76 -6.97
N ARG A 71 -15.30 -2.90 -7.58
CA ARG A 71 -14.38 -2.01 -6.84
C ARG A 71 -15.12 -1.13 -5.84
N THR A 72 -16.29 -0.63 -6.18
CA THR A 72 -17.06 0.23 -5.29
C THR A 72 -17.72 -0.58 -4.17
N LEU A 73 -18.14 -1.82 -4.40
CA LEU A 73 -18.58 -2.74 -3.34
C LEU A 73 -17.46 -2.99 -2.32
N TYR A 74 -16.25 -3.33 -2.78
CA TYR A 74 -15.10 -3.49 -1.88
C TYR A 74 -14.78 -2.20 -1.10
N ASN A 75 -14.89 -1.03 -1.74
CA ASN A 75 -14.74 0.26 -1.06
C ASN A 75 -15.81 0.49 0.01
N TYR A 76 -17.05 0.05 -0.20
CA TYR A 76 -18.13 0.15 0.79
C TYR A 76 -17.87 -0.74 1.99
N VAL A 77 -17.33 -1.94 1.80
CA VAL A 77 -16.84 -2.80 2.90
C VAL A 77 -15.74 -2.07 3.69
N ASP A 78 -14.75 -1.49 3.01
CA ASP A 78 -13.67 -0.75 3.68
C ASP A 78 -14.14 0.47 4.46
N GLN A 79 -15.21 1.11 4.00
CA GLN A 79 -15.84 2.24 4.67
C GLN A 79 -16.79 1.80 5.80
N GLY A 80 -17.07 0.50 5.96
CA GLY A 80 -18.03 -0.02 6.92
C GLY A 80 -19.47 0.37 6.61
N LEU A 81 -19.80 0.59 5.33
CA LEU A 81 -21.16 0.91 4.89
C LEU A 81 -22.04 -0.33 4.70
N LEU A 82 -21.42 -1.50 4.55
CA LEU A 82 -22.09 -2.80 4.45
C LEU A 82 -21.96 -3.53 5.79
N ASP A 83 -22.89 -4.44 6.08
CA ASP A 83 -22.75 -5.37 7.21
C ASP A 83 -21.69 -6.46 6.95
N ILE A 84 -21.09 -6.45 5.76
CA ILE A 84 -19.95 -7.29 5.40
C ILE A 84 -18.68 -6.59 5.88
N HIS A 85 -17.87 -7.29 6.66
CA HIS A 85 -16.63 -6.77 7.19
C HIS A 85 -15.40 -7.34 6.48
N ASN A 86 -14.26 -6.70 6.71
CA ASN A 86 -12.98 -7.12 6.10
C ASN A 86 -12.54 -8.53 6.52
N TYR A 87 -12.98 -9.01 7.68
CA TYR A 87 -12.69 -10.38 8.14
C TYR A 87 -13.56 -11.44 7.45
N ASP A 88 -14.71 -11.06 6.90
CA ASP A 88 -15.57 -11.94 6.12
C ASP A 88 -15.04 -12.17 4.69
N LEU A 89 -14.02 -11.40 4.27
CA LEU A 89 -13.39 -11.50 2.96
C LEU A 89 -12.10 -12.34 3.02
N PRO A 90 -12.15 -13.67 2.76
CA PRO A 90 -11.05 -14.58 3.04
C PRO A 90 -9.78 -14.29 2.23
N GLU A 91 -9.92 -13.79 1.00
CA GLU A 91 -8.76 -13.44 0.18
C GLU A 91 -8.10 -12.12 0.63
N LYS A 92 -8.87 -11.21 1.23
CA LYS A 92 -8.38 -9.87 1.56
C LYS A 92 -7.30 -9.89 2.62
N LEU A 93 -7.44 -10.78 3.61
CA LEU A 93 -6.46 -10.97 4.67
C LEU A 93 -5.21 -11.74 4.19
N LYS A 94 -5.34 -12.60 3.17
CA LYS A 94 -4.24 -13.42 2.64
C LYS A 94 -3.32 -12.65 1.70
N ARG A 95 -3.85 -11.67 0.96
CA ARG A 95 -3.09 -10.94 -0.06
C ARG A 95 -2.10 -9.97 0.59
N ASN A 96 -0.84 -10.07 0.19
CA ASN A 96 0.17 -9.10 0.59
C ASN A 96 -0.06 -7.77 -0.14
N THR A 97 -0.43 -6.73 0.60
CA THR A 97 -0.66 -5.38 0.06
C THR A 97 0.63 -4.58 -0.13
N LYS A 98 1.77 -5.07 0.37
CA LYS A 98 3.04 -4.37 0.22
C LYS A 98 3.51 -4.46 -1.22
N LEU A 99 3.60 -3.31 -1.87
CA LEU A 99 4.26 -3.18 -3.16
C LEU A 99 5.70 -3.70 -3.04
N HIS A 100 6.06 -4.64 -3.91
CA HIS A 100 7.43 -5.13 -4.01
C HIS A 100 8.34 -3.97 -4.42
N ARG A 101 9.15 -3.48 -3.48
CA ARG A 101 10.07 -2.37 -3.73
C ARG A 101 11.49 -2.89 -3.82
N VAL A 102 12.01 -2.97 -5.03
CA VAL A 102 13.45 -3.17 -5.27
C VAL A 102 14.17 -1.88 -4.88
N ARG A 103 14.80 -1.87 -3.70
CA ARG A 103 15.68 -0.77 -3.29
C ARG A 103 17.04 -0.98 -3.94
N LYS A 104 17.44 -0.08 -4.84
CA LYS A 104 18.85 0.00 -5.27
C LYS A 104 19.67 0.56 -4.10
N ASN A 105 20.77 -0.11 -3.74
CA ASN A 105 21.72 0.42 -2.77
C ASN A 105 22.28 1.75 -3.28
N LYS A 106 22.13 2.83 -2.49
CA LYS A 106 22.64 4.15 -2.85
C LYS A 106 24.17 4.22 -2.79
N LYS A 107 24.77 3.47 -1.86
CA LYS A 107 26.22 3.43 -1.66
C LYS A 107 26.83 2.31 -2.51
N LYS A 108 27.83 2.65 -3.33
CA LYS A 108 28.73 1.67 -3.93
C LYS A 108 29.83 1.37 -2.90
N LEU A 109 30.02 0.11 -2.53
CA LEU A 109 30.95 -0.31 -1.47
C LEU A 109 32.43 -0.31 -1.89
N GLY A 110 32.74 0.16 -3.10
CA GLY A 110 34.10 0.16 -3.66
C GLY A 110 34.35 -1.01 -4.61
N ARG A 111 35.61 -1.17 -5.00
CA ARG A 111 36.12 -2.25 -5.85
C ARG A 111 36.55 -3.44 -4.97
N SER A 112 36.59 -4.64 -5.55
CA SER A 112 37.14 -5.82 -4.84
C SER A 112 38.61 -5.57 -4.47
N ILE A 113 39.05 -6.10 -3.32
CA ILE A 113 40.47 -6.11 -2.92
C ILE A 113 41.34 -6.81 -3.99
N GLU A 114 40.77 -7.75 -4.73
CA GLU A 114 41.42 -8.51 -5.80
C GLU A 114 41.77 -7.64 -7.02
N GLU A 115 41.07 -6.51 -7.22
CA GLU A 115 41.32 -5.58 -8.32
C GLU A 115 42.49 -4.61 -8.03
N ARG A 116 43.20 -4.76 -6.90
CA ARG A 116 44.29 -3.87 -6.52
C ARG A 116 45.54 -4.06 -7.40
N PRO A 117 46.30 -2.98 -7.68
CA PRO A 117 47.60 -3.07 -8.34
C PRO A 117 48.57 -4.00 -7.59
N LYS A 118 49.39 -4.74 -8.35
CA LYS A 118 50.30 -5.77 -7.79
C LYS A 118 51.44 -5.16 -6.97
N GLU A 119 51.79 -3.92 -7.26
CA GLU A 119 52.82 -3.13 -6.59
C GLU A 119 52.52 -2.95 -5.10
N ILE A 120 51.24 -2.83 -4.74
CA ILE A 120 50.77 -2.66 -3.36
C ILE A 120 51.14 -3.87 -2.49
N ASN A 121 51.16 -5.09 -3.06
CA ASN A 121 51.54 -6.30 -2.33
C ASN A 121 52.99 -6.25 -1.81
N LYS A 122 53.86 -5.44 -2.43
CA LYS A 122 55.27 -5.31 -2.03
C LYS A 122 55.46 -4.45 -0.78
N ARG A 123 54.45 -3.64 -0.40
CA ARG A 123 54.47 -2.78 0.80
C ARG A 123 55.67 -1.82 0.90
N ASN A 124 56.26 -1.46 -0.23
CA ASN A 124 57.48 -0.64 -0.28
C ASN A 124 57.23 0.86 -0.13
N GLU A 125 56.00 1.34 -0.36
CA GLU A 125 55.64 2.75 -0.29
C GLU A 125 54.75 3.06 0.91
N PHE A 126 54.91 4.28 1.44
CA PHE A 126 54.05 4.80 2.50
C PHE A 126 52.59 4.82 2.04
N GLY A 127 51.70 4.14 2.77
CA GLY A 127 50.29 3.95 2.40
C GLY A 127 49.92 2.53 1.95
N HIS A 128 50.88 1.62 1.74
CA HIS A 128 50.61 0.21 1.37
C HIS A 128 50.52 -0.75 2.57
N TRP A 129 50.29 -0.23 3.77
CA TRP A 129 50.33 -0.97 5.05
C TRP A 129 48.93 -1.29 5.60
N GLU A 130 47.86 -0.97 4.86
CA GLU A 130 46.51 -1.37 5.25
C GLU A 130 46.44 -2.90 5.44
N CYS A 131 45.88 -3.32 6.57
CA CYS A 131 45.71 -4.73 6.90
C CYS A 131 44.53 -5.30 6.11
N ASP A 132 44.70 -6.43 5.44
CA ASP A 132 43.62 -7.09 4.70
C ASP A 132 42.58 -7.62 5.72
N LEU A 133 41.49 -6.89 5.92
CA LEU A 133 40.37 -7.33 6.76
C LEU A 133 39.47 -8.26 5.95
N VAL A 134 39.55 -9.56 6.22
CA VAL A 134 38.64 -10.55 5.64
C VAL A 134 37.33 -10.54 6.45
N LEU A 135 36.25 -10.07 5.83
CA LEU A 135 34.90 -10.22 6.38
C LEU A 135 34.42 -11.65 6.10
N GLY A 136 34.44 -12.51 7.12
CA GLY A 136 33.79 -13.83 7.06
C GLY A 136 32.28 -13.74 6.85
N HIS A 137 31.67 -14.84 6.43
CA HIS A 137 30.21 -14.95 6.29
C HIS A 137 29.53 -14.70 7.65
N LYS A 138 28.87 -13.54 7.79
CA LYS A 138 28.24 -13.14 9.06
C LYS A 138 26.79 -13.61 9.17
N SER A 139 26.42 -14.10 10.35
CA SER A 139 25.04 -14.25 10.79
C SER A 139 24.55 -12.96 11.46
N LYS A 140 23.24 -12.82 11.71
CA LYS A 140 22.66 -11.60 12.33
C LYS A 140 23.17 -11.31 13.75
N ASP A 141 23.78 -12.30 14.40
CA ASP A 141 24.24 -12.23 15.79
C ASP A 141 25.75 -11.97 15.94
N ASP A 142 26.50 -11.80 14.84
CA ASP A 142 27.94 -11.61 14.95
C ASP A 142 28.31 -10.17 15.33
N GLU A 143 29.05 -10.03 16.44
CA GLU A 143 29.62 -8.76 16.89
C GLU A 143 30.55 -8.15 15.82
N VAL A 144 30.49 -6.82 15.70
CA VAL A 144 31.30 -6.06 14.75
C VAL A 144 32.38 -5.34 15.54
N LEU A 145 33.65 -5.57 15.20
CA LEU A 145 34.72 -4.69 15.65
C LEU A 145 34.49 -3.30 15.03
N LEU A 146 34.34 -2.29 15.90
CA LEU A 146 34.22 -0.87 15.56
C LEU A 146 35.53 -0.31 15.03
#